data_AF-A0A068Z1Z8-F1
#
_entry.id   AF-A0A068Z1Z8-F1
#
_cell.length_a   1.000
_cell.length_b   1.000
_cell.length_c   1.000
_cell.angle_alpha   90.00
_cell.angle_beta   90.00
_cell.angle_gamma   90.00
#
_symmetry.space_group_name_H-M   'P 1'
#
loop_
_entity.id
_entity.type
_entity.pdbx_description
1 polymer ?
#
loop_
_entity_poly.entity_id
_entity_poly.type
_entity_poly.pdbx_seq_one_letter_code
_entity_poly.pdbx_strand_id
1 'polypeptide(L)'
;MPKRNFAKIFSVATAAVLLSLGQSARALEIAPYFHAWSGGTLTEAKRVAGLDSATLAFAITKGTCSLDQDLLNKLPDARTYVGAGGQLIISFGGQNGVYAEIACKDDNQLFNLLDRLIVDSGTRRIDWDVEGHQLLDVDGTARRTRVLVRLQAKYPDLYTSFTLPGWLRGVDANSMNLLKTTIAAGVRISMVNVMTMSFGLENLRTMVVPSTVAQASIMTFRAAVSQMATLYPNKTQAQLHAMMGMTPMIGKNDDGSTFSLVDAKTIADFAKANGIGLLSYWSFQRDQAQASNASTDLGSFSGVAQSNYQFLNIFKTAGGSVVPTPTPTVTVTSSPTPVSTCGSSAWVQGKQYAVGSIVSYSNGTQYKANFANPGYDPTISTYFWSQYICAVSSTASIATAPAPAPIPAPAPTCSSSAWVQGKQYAAGSIVSYSNGTQYKANFANPGYDPTISTYFWSQYICAVSSTASIATAPAPAPIPAPAPTCNSSTWTQGKQYSAGSVVTYSNGLKYKANFANPGYNPTISTYFWSRYAC
;
A
#
# COMPACT_ATOMS: atom_id res chain seq x y z
N MET A 1 -1.90 -28.14 -77.54
CA MET A 1 -3.29 -27.66 -77.30
C MET A 1 -4.17 -28.86 -77.00
N PRO A 2 -5.21 -28.80 -76.14
CA PRO A 2 -5.76 -27.64 -75.43
C PRO A 2 -6.00 -27.79 -73.89
N LYS A 3 -6.10 -26.61 -73.26
CA LYS A 3 -6.95 -26.15 -72.11
C LYS A 3 -6.79 -26.84 -70.74
N ARG A 4 -6.15 -26.19 -69.76
CA ARG A 4 -6.68 -25.14 -68.83
C ARG A 4 -7.93 -25.57 -68.05
N ASN A 5 -7.80 -25.65 -66.73
CA ASN A 5 -8.67 -24.89 -65.83
C ASN A 5 -7.94 -24.46 -64.56
N PHE A 6 -7.91 -23.14 -64.36
CA PHE A 6 -7.58 -22.45 -63.12
C PHE A 6 -8.78 -22.53 -62.17
N ALA A 7 -8.55 -22.84 -60.91
CA ALA A 7 -9.33 -22.30 -59.81
C ALA A 7 -8.44 -22.16 -58.58
N LYS A 8 -8.03 -20.92 -58.31
CA LYS A 8 -7.61 -20.46 -56.98
C LYS A 8 -8.80 -20.61 -56.02
N ILE A 9 -8.57 -20.82 -54.72
CA ILE A 9 -9.03 -19.92 -53.63
C ILE A 9 -8.96 -20.60 -52.24
N PHE A 10 -8.14 -19.97 -51.39
CA PHE A 10 -8.22 -19.76 -49.94
C PHE A 10 -7.76 -20.84 -48.95
N SER A 11 -6.62 -20.49 -48.34
CA SER A 11 -6.22 -20.69 -46.95
C SER A 11 -7.34 -21.05 -45.97
N VAL A 12 -7.16 -22.17 -45.27
CA VAL A 12 -7.70 -22.33 -43.92
C VAL A 12 -6.52 -22.22 -42.97
N ALA A 13 -6.43 -21.06 -42.32
CA ALA A 13 -5.49 -20.81 -41.24
C ALA A 13 -5.79 -21.79 -40.10
N THR A 14 -4.76 -22.53 -39.68
CA THR A 14 -4.77 -23.35 -38.47
C THR A 14 -4.99 -22.42 -37.28
N ALA A 15 -6.19 -22.46 -36.67
CA ALA A 15 -6.47 -21.76 -35.43
C ALA A 15 -5.59 -22.37 -34.33
N ALA A 16 -4.51 -21.68 -33.97
CA ALA A 16 -3.78 -21.95 -32.75
C ALA A 16 -4.73 -21.68 -31.57
N VAL A 17 -5.18 -22.75 -30.92
CA VAL A 17 -5.86 -22.65 -29.62
C VAL A 17 -4.83 -22.13 -28.63
N LEU A 18 -4.85 -20.82 -28.39
CA LEU A 18 -4.25 -20.22 -27.21
C LEU A 18 -4.99 -20.80 -26.00
N LEU A 19 -4.44 -21.87 -25.40
CA LEU A 19 -4.74 -22.21 -24.03
C LEU A 19 -4.33 -21.01 -23.17
N SER A 20 -5.29 -20.16 -22.84
CA SER A 20 -5.17 -19.27 -21.70
C SER A 20 -4.98 -20.17 -20.48
N LEU A 21 -3.73 -20.37 -20.08
CA LEU A 21 -3.40 -20.85 -18.75
C LEU A 21 -4.02 -19.84 -17.79
N GLY A 22 -5.23 -20.13 -17.32
CA GLY A 22 -5.79 -19.44 -16.18
C GLY A 22 -4.76 -19.59 -15.07
N GLN A 23 -4.13 -18.48 -14.70
CA GLN A 23 -3.30 -18.41 -13.50
C GLN A 23 -4.22 -18.83 -12.36
N SER A 24 -4.11 -20.10 -11.96
CA SER A 24 -4.76 -20.60 -10.76
C SER A 24 -4.33 -19.65 -9.64
N ALA A 25 -5.29 -19.07 -8.93
CA ALA A 25 -5.02 -18.27 -7.75
C ALA A 25 -4.09 -19.09 -6.86
N ARG A 26 -2.85 -18.62 -6.68
CA ARG A 26 -1.89 -19.31 -5.83
C ARG A 26 -2.48 -19.30 -4.43
N ALA A 27 -2.54 -20.47 -3.79
CA ALA A 27 -3.02 -20.56 -2.42
C ALA A 27 -2.18 -19.62 -1.53
N LEU A 28 -2.83 -18.97 -0.56
CA LEU A 28 -2.17 -18.16 0.44
C LEU A 28 -1.01 -18.93 1.07
N GLU A 29 0.18 -18.36 1.01
CA GLU A 29 1.39 -18.92 1.59
C GLU A 29 1.60 -18.42 3.02
N ILE A 30 1.98 -19.32 3.94
CA ILE A 30 2.33 -18.98 5.33
C ILE A 30 3.83 -19.19 5.52
N ALA A 31 4.63 -18.12 5.46
CA ALA A 31 6.09 -18.20 5.45
C ALA A 31 6.75 -17.28 6.50
N PRO A 32 6.66 -17.61 7.81
CA PRO A 32 7.21 -16.76 8.86
C PRO A 32 8.70 -16.56 8.74
N TYR A 33 9.17 -15.45 9.32
CA TYR A 33 10.59 -15.17 9.45
C TYR A 33 11.25 -16.18 10.37
N PHE A 34 12.36 -16.76 9.92
CA PHE A 34 13.24 -17.63 10.67
C PHE A 34 14.61 -16.97 10.75
N HIS A 35 15.01 -16.48 11.92
CA HIS A 35 16.31 -15.80 12.04
C HIS A 35 17.50 -16.77 12.11
N ALA A 36 18.60 -16.42 11.45
CA ALA A 36 19.75 -17.29 11.23
C ALA A 36 20.70 -17.35 12.43
N TRP A 37 20.70 -16.32 13.29
CA TRP A 37 21.63 -16.17 14.42
C TRP A 37 21.22 -16.93 15.69
N SER A 38 20.10 -17.66 15.68
CA SER A 38 19.68 -18.49 16.81
C SER A 38 19.89 -19.98 16.55
N GLY A 39 19.79 -20.78 17.62
CA GLY A 39 19.65 -22.22 17.54
C GLY A 39 18.42 -22.67 16.74
N GLY A 40 18.33 -23.97 16.46
CA GLY A 40 17.27 -24.61 15.66
C GLY A 40 17.60 -24.67 14.17
N THR A 41 16.86 -25.51 13.44
CA THR A 41 17.01 -25.72 11.99
C THR A 41 15.66 -25.65 11.29
N LEU A 42 15.64 -25.23 10.02
CA LEU A 42 14.47 -25.23 9.15
C LEU A 42 13.94 -26.65 8.96
N THR A 43 14.84 -27.62 8.80
CA THR A 43 14.45 -29.03 8.64
C THR A 43 13.75 -29.57 9.88
N GLU A 44 14.23 -29.24 11.08
CA GLU A 44 13.57 -29.63 12.32
C GLU A 44 12.24 -28.91 12.48
N ALA A 45 12.19 -27.59 12.23
CA ALA A 45 10.95 -26.82 12.25
C ALA A 45 9.89 -27.39 11.30
N LYS A 46 10.29 -27.84 10.10
CA LYS A 46 9.40 -28.57 9.18
C LYS A 46 8.85 -29.83 9.84
N ARG A 47 9.73 -30.64 10.44
CA ARG A 47 9.38 -31.94 11.04
C ARG A 47 8.43 -31.81 12.23
N VAL A 48 8.67 -30.84 13.12
CA VAL A 48 7.94 -30.74 14.40
C VAL A 48 6.76 -29.78 14.36
N ALA A 49 6.83 -28.72 13.55
CA ALA A 49 5.79 -27.69 13.47
C ALA A 49 5.01 -27.72 12.15
N GLY A 50 5.43 -28.56 11.18
CA GLY A 50 4.90 -28.53 9.82
C GLY A 50 5.21 -27.21 9.12
N LEU A 51 6.39 -26.63 9.34
CA LEU A 51 6.81 -25.37 8.70
C LEU A 51 7.12 -25.61 7.21
N ASP A 52 6.09 -25.65 6.37
CA ASP A 52 6.23 -25.96 4.94
C ASP A 52 6.73 -24.79 4.09
N SER A 53 6.64 -23.56 4.59
CA SER A 53 7.25 -22.37 3.99
C SER A 53 7.90 -21.52 5.07
N ALA A 54 9.01 -20.84 4.74
CA ALA A 54 9.76 -20.03 5.69
C ALA A 54 10.52 -18.89 4.98
N THR A 55 10.76 -17.81 5.71
CA THR A 55 11.59 -16.67 5.27
C THR A 55 12.86 -16.59 6.12
N LEU A 56 13.99 -17.06 5.60
CA LEU A 56 15.26 -17.08 6.32
C LEU A 56 15.87 -15.66 6.38
N ALA A 57 15.99 -15.12 7.59
CA ALA A 57 16.50 -13.78 7.90
C ALA A 57 17.87 -13.84 8.59
N PHE A 58 18.82 -12.95 8.35
CA PHE A 58 18.89 -12.04 7.21
C PHE A 58 20.18 -12.26 6.44
N ALA A 59 20.10 -12.11 5.13
CA ALA A 59 21.23 -11.96 4.23
C ALA A 59 21.78 -10.54 4.31
N ILE A 60 22.43 -10.24 5.42
CA ILE A 60 23.18 -9.01 5.67
C ILE A 60 24.68 -9.23 5.51
N THR A 61 25.42 -8.13 5.48
CA THR A 61 26.88 -8.11 5.48
C THR A 61 27.42 -7.40 6.72
N LYS A 62 28.74 -7.50 6.94
CA LYS A 62 29.47 -6.72 7.95
C LYS A 62 30.24 -5.53 7.34
N GLY A 63 29.70 -4.91 6.29
CA GLY A 63 30.32 -3.77 5.60
C GLY A 63 31.31 -4.14 4.49
N THR A 64 31.48 -5.43 4.21
CA THR A 64 32.17 -5.94 3.02
C THR A 64 31.17 -6.68 2.13
N CYS A 65 31.47 -6.88 0.84
CA CYS A 65 30.60 -7.66 -0.05
C CYS A 65 30.72 -9.17 0.25
N SER A 66 30.29 -9.58 1.44
CA SER A 66 30.30 -10.95 1.93
C SER A 66 29.20 -11.09 2.97
N LEU A 67 28.43 -12.18 2.86
CA LEU A 67 27.32 -12.45 3.77
C LEU A 67 27.81 -12.78 5.17
N ASP A 68 27.00 -12.43 6.16
CA ASP A 68 27.21 -12.77 7.55
C ASP A 68 27.32 -14.29 7.77
N GLN A 69 28.19 -14.69 8.70
CA GLN A 69 28.48 -16.09 8.97
C GLN A 69 27.26 -16.84 9.53
N ASP A 70 26.37 -16.18 10.26
CA ASP A 70 25.17 -16.79 10.82
C ASP A 70 24.26 -17.30 9.68
N LEU A 71 24.10 -16.52 8.61
CA LEU A 71 23.38 -16.98 7.43
C LEU A 71 24.12 -18.11 6.72
N LEU A 72 25.44 -17.95 6.49
CA LEU A 72 26.24 -18.98 5.79
C LEU A 72 26.16 -20.33 6.50
N ASN A 73 26.17 -20.34 7.83
CA ASN A 73 26.03 -21.54 8.65
C ASN A 73 24.66 -22.22 8.50
N LYS A 74 23.61 -21.50 8.09
CA LYS A 74 22.27 -22.06 7.82
C LYS A 74 22.10 -22.60 6.40
N LEU A 75 22.97 -22.27 5.45
CA LEU A 75 22.79 -22.68 4.05
C LEU A 75 22.73 -24.19 3.81
N PRO A 76 23.53 -25.05 4.48
CA PRO A 76 23.41 -26.50 4.32
C PRO A 76 22.04 -27.04 4.77
N ASP A 77 21.50 -26.52 5.88
CA ASP A 77 20.17 -26.88 6.36
C ASP A 77 19.07 -26.28 5.45
N ALA A 78 19.22 -25.05 4.98
CA ALA A 78 18.33 -24.43 4.00
C ALA A 78 18.21 -25.28 2.72
N ARG A 79 19.34 -25.76 2.19
CA ARG A 79 19.36 -26.66 1.03
C ARG A 79 18.65 -27.99 1.32
N THR A 80 18.87 -28.55 2.51
CA THR A 80 18.20 -29.79 2.94
C THR A 80 16.68 -29.59 3.05
N TYR A 81 16.25 -28.48 3.66
CA TYR A 81 14.86 -28.08 3.79
C TYR A 81 14.18 -27.91 2.42
N VAL A 82 14.83 -27.22 1.47
CA VAL A 82 14.33 -27.07 0.10
C VAL A 82 14.27 -28.43 -0.61
N GLY A 83 15.30 -29.27 -0.47
CA GLY A 83 15.32 -30.63 -1.01
C GLY A 83 14.21 -31.53 -0.47
N ALA A 84 13.75 -31.28 0.75
CA ALA A 84 12.60 -31.93 1.38
C ALA A 84 11.24 -31.31 0.99
N GLY A 85 11.19 -30.47 -0.03
CA GLY A 85 9.98 -29.80 -0.52
C GLY A 85 9.59 -28.54 0.25
N GLY A 86 10.46 -28.04 1.14
CA GLY A 86 10.27 -26.78 1.84
C GLY A 86 10.33 -25.57 0.90
N GLN A 87 9.40 -24.65 1.08
CA GLN A 87 9.30 -23.41 0.31
C GLN A 87 10.06 -22.30 1.01
N LEU A 88 11.33 -22.10 0.63
CA LEU A 88 12.21 -21.16 1.31
C LEU A 88 12.30 -19.82 0.57
N ILE A 89 12.09 -18.72 1.27
CA ILE A 89 12.47 -17.35 0.87
C ILE A 89 13.73 -16.97 1.65
N ILE A 90 14.72 -16.34 1.03
CA ILE A 90 15.86 -15.72 1.73
C ILE A 90 15.67 -14.21 1.75
N SER A 91 15.61 -13.63 2.94
CA SER A 91 15.40 -12.20 3.13
C SER A 91 16.72 -11.46 3.32
N PHE A 92 16.96 -10.46 2.48
CA PHE A 92 18.04 -9.49 2.62
C PHE A 92 17.57 -8.31 3.47
N GLY A 93 18.48 -7.69 4.22
CA GLY A 93 18.22 -6.45 4.95
C GLY A 93 17.70 -6.66 6.38
N GLY A 94 16.56 -6.04 6.69
CA GLY A 94 15.98 -5.97 8.04
C GLY A 94 16.46 -4.76 8.86
N GLN A 95 15.97 -4.61 10.08
CA GLN A 95 16.20 -3.43 10.93
C GLN A 95 17.69 -3.10 11.20
N ASN A 96 18.58 -4.10 11.18
CA ASN A 96 20.00 -3.95 11.54
C ASN A 96 20.93 -4.58 10.50
N GLY A 97 22.20 -4.15 10.51
CA GLY A 97 23.26 -4.69 9.64
C GLY A 97 23.53 -3.81 8.43
N VAL A 98 24.56 -4.16 7.65
CA VAL A 98 24.89 -3.46 6.40
C VAL A 98 24.33 -4.25 5.23
N TYR A 99 23.49 -3.62 4.44
CA TYR A 99 22.81 -4.29 3.33
C TYR A 99 23.79 -4.63 2.21
N ALA A 100 23.56 -5.75 1.52
CA ALA A 100 24.48 -6.26 0.50
C ALA A 100 24.65 -5.26 -0.67
N GLU A 101 23.57 -4.64 -1.08
CA GLU A 101 23.50 -3.61 -2.09
C GLU A 101 24.21 -2.30 -1.70
N ILE A 102 24.53 -2.10 -0.43
CA ILE A 102 25.37 -1.00 0.04
C ILE A 102 26.83 -1.43 0.13
N ALA A 103 27.10 -2.62 0.68
CA ALA A 103 28.46 -3.10 0.91
C ALA A 103 29.21 -3.52 -0.37
N CYS A 104 28.47 -3.99 -1.38
CA CYS A 104 29.04 -4.35 -2.69
C CYS A 104 29.32 -3.09 -3.52
N LYS A 105 30.57 -2.93 -3.94
CA LYS A 105 31.05 -1.70 -4.60
C LYS A 105 30.45 -1.51 -6.00
N ASP A 106 30.09 -2.60 -6.66
CA ASP A 106 29.54 -2.61 -8.01
C ASP A 106 28.49 -3.70 -8.22
N ASP A 107 27.83 -3.64 -9.38
CA ASP A 107 26.76 -4.55 -9.78
C ASP A 107 27.24 -6.01 -9.93
N ASN A 108 28.49 -6.25 -10.33
CA ASN A 108 29.01 -7.60 -10.52
C ASN A 108 29.27 -8.29 -9.19
N GLN A 109 29.79 -7.55 -8.20
CA GLN A 109 29.95 -8.05 -6.85
C GLN A 109 28.61 -8.46 -6.25
N LEU A 110 27.59 -7.59 -6.32
CA LEU A 110 26.26 -7.91 -5.81
C LEU A 110 25.62 -9.07 -6.59
N PHE A 111 25.71 -9.07 -7.93
CA PHE A 111 25.18 -10.15 -8.76
C PHE A 111 25.81 -11.51 -8.38
N ASN A 112 27.13 -11.58 -8.27
CA ASN A 112 27.82 -12.82 -7.93
C ASN A 112 27.49 -13.31 -6.51
N LEU A 113 27.32 -12.39 -5.56
CA LEU A 113 26.91 -12.72 -4.19
C LEU A 113 25.52 -13.36 -4.17
N LEU A 114 24.55 -12.75 -4.86
CA LEU A 114 23.17 -13.25 -4.92
C LEU A 114 23.06 -14.54 -5.73
N ASP A 115 23.77 -14.62 -6.86
CA ASP A 115 23.80 -15.81 -7.71
C ASP A 115 24.33 -17.02 -6.93
N ARG A 116 25.43 -16.84 -6.18
CA ARG A 116 25.97 -17.87 -5.31
C ARG A 116 24.98 -18.25 -4.22
N LEU A 117 24.34 -17.29 -3.55
CA LEU A 117 23.35 -17.57 -2.50
C LEU A 117 22.17 -18.40 -3.02
N ILE A 118 21.65 -18.07 -4.20
CA ILE A 118 20.58 -18.83 -4.88
C ILE A 118 21.03 -20.27 -5.14
N VAL A 119 22.24 -20.47 -5.65
CA VAL A 119 22.79 -21.80 -5.90
C VAL A 119 23.00 -22.57 -4.58
N ASP A 120 23.64 -21.96 -3.61
CA ASP A 120 24.03 -22.60 -2.34
C ASP A 120 22.83 -23.01 -1.50
N SER A 121 21.79 -22.18 -1.45
CA SER A 121 20.55 -22.49 -0.73
C SER A 121 19.60 -23.42 -1.50
N GLY A 122 19.72 -23.51 -2.83
CA GLY A 122 18.79 -24.23 -3.68
C GLY A 122 17.45 -23.52 -3.89
N THR A 123 17.24 -22.33 -3.34
CA THR A 123 16.01 -21.54 -3.57
C THR A 123 16.21 -20.44 -4.61
N ARG A 124 15.16 -20.18 -5.40
CA ARG A 124 15.04 -19.03 -6.31
C ARG A 124 14.04 -18.01 -5.80
N ARG A 125 13.91 -17.87 -4.49
CA ARG A 125 12.97 -16.96 -3.86
C ARG A 125 13.71 -16.06 -2.89
N ILE A 126 13.71 -14.77 -3.20
CA ILE A 126 14.41 -13.74 -2.45
C ILE A 126 13.42 -12.67 -2.00
N ASP A 127 13.66 -12.12 -0.82
CA ASP A 127 12.94 -10.99 -0.26
C ASP A 127 13.91 -9.85 0.06
N TRP A 128 13.46 -8.63 -0.15
CA TRP A 128 14.21 -7.42 0.17
C TRP A 128 13.45 -6.69 1.27
N ASP A 129 13.89 -6.91 2.50
CA ASP A 129 13.37 -6.24 3.68
C ASP A 129 14.12 -4.92 3.87
N VAL A 130 13.52 -3.82 3.41
CA VAL A 130 14.21 -2.52 3.32
C VAL A 130 13.62 -1.53 4.31
N GLU A 131 14.39 -1.23 5.35
CA GLU A 131 13.90 -0.50 6.51
C GLU A 131 14.67 0.80 6.79
N GLY A 132 13.98 1.75 7.44
CA GLY A 132 14.60 2.96 8.00
C GLY A 132 15.39 3.78 6.99
N HIS A 133 16.61 4.18 7.37
CA HIS A 133 17.45 5.05 6.55
C HIS A 133 17.92 4.40 5.24
N GLN A 134 17.84 3.07 5.12
CA GLN A 134 18.23 2.33 3.92
C GLN A 134 17.28 2.64 2.74
N LEU A 135 16.03 3.01 3.02
CA LEU A 135 15.06 3.48 2.02
C LEU A 135 15.47 4.81 1.36
N LEU A 136 16.38 5.56 1.98
CA LEU A 136 16.92 6.82 1.44
C LEU A 136 18.14 6.59 0.53
N ASP A 137 18.68 5.37 0.47
CA ASP A 137 19.86 5.06 -0.34
C ASP A 137 19.48 4.82 -1.81
N VAL A 138 19.61 5.88 -2.59
CA VAL A 138 19.31 5.90 -4.03
C VAL A 138 20.27 5.00 -4.82
N ASP A 139 21.56 4.97 -4.44
CA ASP A 139 22.59 4.20 -5.15
C ASP A 139 22.43 2.70 -4.90
N GLY A 140 22.17 2.32 -3.64
CA GLY A 140 21.83 0.96 -3.24
C GLY A 140 20.56 0.47 -3.95
N THR A 141 19.52 1.32 -4.02
CA THR A 141 18.28 1.00 -4.75
C THR A 141 18.52 0.81 -6.25
N ALA A 142 19.31 1.68 -6.88
CA ALA A 142 19.66 1.57 -8.29
C ALA A 142 20.49 0.31 -8.58
N ARG A 143 21.48 -0.01 -7.72
CA ARG A 143 22.32 -1.21 -7.82
C ARG A 143 21.47 -2.48 -7.69
N ARG A 144 20.63 -2.58 -6.66
CA ARG A 144 19.68 -3.68 -6.46
C ARG A 144 18.82 -3.90 -7.70
N THR A 145 18.27 -2.80 -8.23
CA THR A 145 17.40 -2.85 -9.41
C THR A 145 18.12 -3.38 -10.65
N ARG A 146 19.32 -2.87 -10.98
CA ARG A 146 20.11 -3.39 -12.12
C ARG A 146 20.50 -4.86 -11.97
N VAL A 147 20.84 -5.28 -10.76
CA VAL A 147 21.18 -6.68 -10.46
C VAL A 147 19.94 -7.59 -10.56
N LEU A 148 18.77 -7.13 -10.11
CA LEU A 148 17.53 -7.89 -10.25
C LEU A 148 17.12 -8.12 -11.71
N VAL A 149 17.30 -7.12 -12.59
CA VAL A 149 17.07 -7.31 -14.04
C VAL A 149 17.95 -8.44 -14.58
N ARG A 150 19.25 -8.43 -14.22
CA ARG A 150 20.21 -9.47 -14.64
C ARG A 150 19.87 -10.84 -14.07
N LEU A 151 19.48 -10.92 -12.80
CA LEU A 151 19.12 -12.18 -12.15
C LEU A 151 17.83 -12.75 -12.72
N GLN A 152 16.82 -11.92 -13.04
CA GLN A 152 15.59 -12.38 -13.69
C GLN A 152 15.81 -12.84 -15.13
N ALA A 153 16.77 -12.25 -15.84
CA ALA A 153 17.18 -12.75 -17.16
C ALA A 153 17.86 -14.13 -17.04
N LYS A 154 18.69 -14.35 -16.02
CA LYS A 154 19.35 -15.66 -15.77
C LYS A 154 18.37 -16.71 -15.22
N TYR A 155 17.45 -16.29 -14.37
CA TYR A 155 16.49 -17.12 -13.65
C TYR A 155 15.07 -16.57 -13.89
N PRO A 156 14.42 -16.94 -15.01
CA PRO A 156 13.10 -16.42 -15.36
C PRO A 156 12.02 -16.73 -14.31
N ASP A 157 12.22 -17.78 -13.51
CA ASP A 157 11.37 -18.21 -12.41
C ASP A 157 11.70 -17.57 -11.04
N LEU A 158 12.69 -16.65 -10.99
CA LEU A 158 13.04 -15.93 -9.77
C LEU A 158 11.81 -15.23 -9.18
N TYR A 159 11.51 -15.58 -7.94
CA TYR A 159 10.53 -14.91 -7.10
C TYR A 159 11.22 -13.80 -6.33
N THR A 160 10.74 -12.56 -6.52
CA THR A 160 11.27 -11.37 -5.85
C THR A 160 10.16 -10.73 -5.02
N SER A 161 10.36 -10.68 -3.71
CA SER A 161 9.51 -9.97 -2.76
C SER A 161 10.19 -8.69 -2.26
N PHE A 162 9.40 -7.71 -1.86
CA PHE A 162 9.86 -6.57 -1.06
C PHE A 162 9.04 -6.52 0.22
N THR A 163 9.72 -6.60 1.37
CA THR A 163 9.13 -6.36 2.69
C THR A 163 9.41 -4.91 3.10
N LEU A 164 8.36 -4.17 3.44
CA LEU A 164 8.44 -2.71 3.64
C LEU A 164 7.71 -2.26 4.91
N PRO A 165 8.23 -1.25 5.65
CA PRO A 165 7.56 -0.69 6.81
C PRO A 165 6.17 -0.15 6.46
N GLY A 166 5.16 -0.64 7.18
CA GLY A 166 3.77 -0.22 7.03
C GLY A 166 3.35 0.77 8.10
N TRP A 167 2.45 1.67 7.72
CA TRP A 167 1.73 2.59 8.61
C TRP A 167 0.23 2.57 8.30
N LEU A 168 -0.61 3.16 9.17
CA LEU A 168 -2.07 3.21 9.00
C LEU A 168 -2.56 3.77 7.64
N ARG A 169 -1.67 4.43 6.88
CA ARG A 169 -1.92 4.97 5.53
C ARG A 169 -1.18 4.23 4.40
N GLY A 170 -0.67 3.03 4.66
CA GLY A 170 0.09 2.22 3.71
C GLY A 170 1.59 2.31 3.96
N VAL A 171 2.42 2.18 2.94
CA VAL A 171 3.88 2.36 3.03
C VAL A 171 4.26 3.82 2.80
N ASP A 172 5.44 4.22 3.28
CA ASP A 172 5.91 5.61 3.14
C ASP A 172 6.33 5.99 1.71
N ALA A 173 6.63 7.26 1.47
CA ALA A 173 6.97 7.78 0.15
C ALA A 173 8.28 7.21 -0.43
N ASN A 174 9.29 6.91 0.41
CA ASN A 174 10.53 6.30 -0.02
C ASN A 174 10.33 4.83 -0.40
N SER A 175 9.53 4.10 0.39
CA SER A 175 9.06 2.76 0.05
C SER A 175 8.34 2.75 -1.31
N MET A 176 7.44 3.71 -1.56
CA MET A 176 6.79 3.87 -2.86
C MET A 176 7.77 4.21 -3.99
N ASN A 177 8.76 5.07 -3.73
CA ASN A 177 9.76 5.44 -4.72
C ASN A 177 10.68 4.26 -5.09
N LEU A 178 11.05 3.43 -4.11
CA LEU A 178 11.80 2.19 -4.31
C LEU A 178 11.03 1.28 -5.27
N LEU A 179 9.75 1.00 -4.98
CA LEU A 179 8.93 0.12 -5.81
C LEU A 179 8.75 0.69 -7.22
N LYS A 180 8.44 1.99 -7.33
CA LYS A 180 8.29 2.68 -8.62
C LYS A 180 9.56 2.59 -9.46
N THR A 181 10.73 2.81 -8.86
CA THR A 181 12.03 2.74 -9.54
C THR A 181 12.31 1.33 -10.03
N THR A 182 12.07 0.33 -9.18
CA THR A 182 12.26 -1.08 -9.52
C THR A 182 11.34 -1.54 -10.66
N ILE A 183 10.06 -1.17 -10.62
CA ILE A 183 9.08 -1.48 -11.67
C ILE A 183 9.43 -0.77 -12.98
N ALA A 184 9.81 0.51 -12.94
CA ALA A 184 10.16 1.29 -14.13
C ALA A 184 11.39 0.73 -14.86
N ALA A 185 12.29 0.06 -14.15
CA ALA A 185 13.43 -0.64 -14.73
C ALA A 185 13.10 -2.02 -15.33
N GLY A 186 11.84 -2.46 -15.24
CA GLY A 186 11.39 -3.74 -15.80
C GLY A 186 11.55 -4.94 -14.88
N VAL A 187 11.86 -4.74 -13.60
CA VAL A 187 11.92 -5.85 -12.62
C VAL A 187 10.50 -6.35 -12.33
N ARG A 188 10.29 -7.66 -12.45
CA ARG A 188 9.04 -8.32 -12.07
C ARG A 188 8.99 -8.52 -10.55
N ILE A 189 8.25 -7.67 -9.85
CA ILE A 189 7.95 -7.88 -8.43
C ILE A 189 6.87 -8.96 -8.30
N SER A 190 7.16 -10.00 -7.53
CA SER A 190 6.26 -11.13 -7.31
C SER A 190 5.36 -10.91 -6.08
N MET A 191 5.84 -10.16 -5.09
CA MET A 191 5.14 -9.90 -3.84
C MET A 191 5.56 -8.55 -3.25
N VAL A 192 4.61 -7.81 -2.68
CA VAL A 192 4.86 -6.66 -1.80
C VAL A 192 4.30 -6.99 -0.43
N ASN A 193 5.19 -7.26 0.51
CA ASN A 193 4.86 -7.67 1.86
C ASN A 193 4.93 -6.45 2.80
N VAL A 194 3.85 -6.17 3.51
CA VAL A 194 3.78 -4.98 4.37
C VAL A 194 3.98 -5.40 5.82
N MET A 195 4.98 -4.79 6.48
CA MET A 195 5.16 -4.95 7.92
C MET A 195 4.05 -4.21 8.66
N THR A 196 3.16 -4.96 9.31
CA THR A 196 1.99 -4.44 10.02
C THR A 196 2.19 -4.58 11.52
N MET A 197 3.18 -3.87 12.05
CA MET A 197 3.65 -4.00 13.43
C MET A 197 4.05 -2.65 14.01
N SER A 198 4.19 -2.60 15.34
CA SER A 198 4.75 -1.46 16.07
C SER A 198 4.12 -0.09 15.75
N PHE A 199 2.78 -0.02 15.72
CA PHE A 199 2.03 1.18 15.36
C PHE A 199 2.07 2.32 16.41
N GLY A 200 2.55 2.06 17.61
CA GLY A 200 2.49 2.91 18.80
C GLY A 200 1.16 2.77 19.55
N LEU A 201 1.23 2.47 20.85
CA LEU A 201 0.05 2.31 21.72
C LEU A 201 -0.92 3.50 21.65
N GLU A 202 -0.41 4.72 21.70
CA GLU A 202 -1.26 5.92 21.66
C GLU A 202 -1.94 6.11 20.31
N ASN A 203 -1.25 5.76 19.21
CA ASN A 203 -1.84 5.82 17.88
C ASN A 203 -2.94 4.76 17.71
N LEU A 204 -2.73 3.53 18.23
CA LEU A 204 -3.79 2.51 18.26
C LEU A 204 -5.03 3.02 19.02
N ARG A 205 -4.82 3.64 20.19
CA ARG A 205 -5.90 4.17 21.04
C ARG A 205 -6.67 5.33 20.39
N THR A 206 -5.99 6.19 19.64
CA THR A 206 -6.56 7.44 19.13
C THR A 206 -6.97 7.40 17.66
N MET A 207 -6.40 6.49 16.86
CA MET A 207 -6.56 6.48 15.40
C MET A 207 -7.23 5.19 14.87
N VAL A 208 -7.38 4.16 15.70
CA VAL A 208 -7.84 2.83 15.26
C VAL A 208 -9.05 2.40 16.09
N VAL A 209 -10.11 1.95 15.40
CA VAL A 209 -11.35 1.47 16.02
C VAL A 209 -11.77 0.14 15.38
N PRO A 210 -11.89 -0.97 16.16
CA PRO A 210 -11.45 -1.09 17.55
C PRO A 210 -9.92 -0.93 17.67
N SER A 211 -9.43 -0.48 18.83
CA SER A 211 -8.00 -0.18 19.06
C SER A 211 -7.15 -1.44 19.23
N THR A 212 -7.08 -2.27 18.18
CA THR A 212 -6.31 -3.51 18.15
C THR A 212 -5.24 -3.48 17.06
N VAL A 213 -4.20 -4.29 17.23
CA VAL A 213 -3.14 -4.41 16.23
C VAL A 213 -3.67 -5.05 14.94
N ALA A 214 -4.61 -6.00 15.01
CA ALA A 214 -5.23 -6.55 13.79
C ALA A 214 -5.96 -5.49 12.98
N GLN A 215 -6.73 -4.61 13.62
CA GLN A 215 -7.46 -3.57 12.90
C GLN A 215 -6.50 -2.56 12.24
N ALA A 216 -5.45 -2.16 12.96
CA ALA A 216 -4.38 -1.32 12.40
C ALA A 216 -3.68 -1.99 11.20
N SER A 217 -3.45 -3.29 11.29
CA SER A 217 -2.85 -4.09 10.22
C SER A 217 -3.75 -4.14 8.97
N ILE A 218 -5.06 -4.34 9.15
CA ILE A 218 -6.03 -4.34 8.05
C ILE A 218 -6.13 -2.96 7.39
N MET A 219 -6.13 -1.87 8.18
CA MET A 219 -6.11 -0.50 7.65
C MET A 219 -4.86 -0.24 6.81
N THR A 220 -3.70 -0.61 7.35
CA THR A 220 -2.40 -0.50 6.69
C THR A 220 -2.37 -1.27 5.37
N PHE A 221 -2.82 -2.53 5.37
CA PHE A 221 -2.87 -3.36 4.17
C PHE A 221 -3.78 -2.77 3.10
N ARG A 222 -5.00 -2.36 3.46
CA ARG A 222 -5.95 -1.74 2.50
C ARG A 222 -5.39 -0.47 1.88
N ALA A 223 -4.73 0.37 2.67
CA ALA A 223 -4.11 1.59 2.18
C ALA A 223 -2.92 1.27 1.26
N ALA A 224 -2.09 0.28 1.60
CA ALA A 224 -0.99 -0.18 0.77
C ALA A 224 -1.49 -0.78 -0.56
N VAL A 225 -2.60 -1.54 -0.57
CA VAL A 225 -3.21 -2.02 -1.82
C VAL A 225 -3.64 -0.84 -2.71
N SER A 226 -4.27 0.19 -2.15
CA SER A 226 -4.63 1.40 -2.90
C SER A 226 -3.40 2.08 -3.50
N GLN A 227 -2.28 2.12 -2.77
CA GLN A 227 -1.02 2.63 -3.30
C GLN A 227 -0.48 1.71 -4.42
N MET A 228 -0.54 0.39 -4.27
CA MET A 228 -0.09 -0.55 -5.29
C MET A 228 -0.92 -0.47 -6.58
N ALA A 229 -2.21 -0.16 -6.50
CA ALA A 229 -3.05 0.09 -7.67
C ALA A 229 -2.51 1.23 -8.54
N THR A 230 -1.85 2.24 -7.95
CA THR A 230 -1.23 3.34 -8.71
C THR A 230 0.01 2.90 -9.49
N LEU A 231 0.71 1.86 -9.02
CA LEU A 231 1.88 1.30 -9.69
C LEU A 231 1.51 0.21 -10.71
N TYR A 232 0.35 -0.42 -10.53
CA TYR A 232 -0.16 -1.49 -11.38
C TYR A 232 -1.60 -1.23 -11.84
N PRO A 233 -1.86 -0.19 -12.66
CA PRO A 233 -3.22 0.22 -13.03
C PRO A 233 -4.00 -0.85 -13.81
N ASN A 234 -3.31 -1.84 -14.39
CA ASN A 234 -3.92 -2.93 -15.15
C ASN A 234 -4.23 -4.17 -14.29
N LYS A 235 -3.92 -4.17 -13.00
CA LYS A 235 -4.26 -5.29 -12.10
C LYS A 235 -5.61 -5.03 -11.44
N THR A 236 -6.43 -6.08 -11.38
CA THR A 236 -7.64 -6.09 -10.57
C THR A 236 -7.30 -6.08 -9.07
N GLN A 237 -8.26 -5.70 -8.23
CA GLN A 237 -8.13 -5.76 -6.77
C GLN A 237 -7.69 -7.16 -6.28
N ALA A 238 -8.29 -8.22 -6.82
CA ALA A 238 -7.95 -9.59 -6.46
C ALA A 238 -6.49 -9.94 -6.83
N GLN A 239 -6.02 -9.49 -8.00
CA GLN A 239 -4.62 -9.68 -8.40
C GLN A 239 -3.64 -8.86 -7.54
N LEU A 240 -4.04 -7.68 -7.07
CA LEU A 240 -3.24 -6.88 -6.14
C LEU A 240 -3.15 -7.57 -4.78
N HIS A 241 -4.27 -8.06 -4.24
CA HIS A 241 -4.29 -8.80 -2.98
C HIS A 241 -3.41 -10.06 -3.05
N ALA A 242 -3.52 -10.83 -4.14
CA ALA A 242 -2.71 -12.03 -4.35
C ALA A 242 -1.21 -11.74 -4.54
N MET A 243 -0.85 -10.49 -4.87
CA MET A 243 0.53 -10.01 -4.99
C MET A 243 1.00 -9.28 -3.73
N MET A 244 0.21 -9.29 -2.65
CA MET A 244 0.54 -8.62 -1.41
C MET A 244 0.53 -9.55 -0.21
N GLY A 245 1.32 -9.17 0.79
CA GLY A 245 1.44 -9.89 2.05
C GLY A 245 1.30 -9.00 3.28
N MET A 246 1.06 -9.63 4.42
CA MET A 246 1.04 -8.99 5.74
C MET A 246 2.04 -9.69 6.66
N THR A 247 2.86 -8.90 7.35
CA THR A 247 3.81 -9.38 8.36
C THR A 247 3.62 -8.62 9.67
N PRO A 248 2.76 -9.10 10.58
CA PRO A 248 2.75 -8.64 11.96
C PRO A 248 3.96 -9.16 12.74
N MET A 249 4.26 -8.52 13.86
CA MET A 249 5.11 -9.08 14.92
C MET A 249 4.17 -9.76 15.93
N ILE A 250 4.39 -11.03 16.25
CA ILE A 250 3.48 -11.79 17.12
C ILE A 250 3.66 -11.40 18.59
N GLY A 251 2.60 -11.46 19.40
CA GLY A 251 2.70 -11.11 20.82
C GLY A 251 3.13 -9.67 21.04
N LYS A 252 4.01 -9.42 22.01
CA LYS A 252 4.49 -8.07 22.35
C LYS A 252 5.34 -7.50 21.21
N ASN A 253 5.06 -6.26 20.85
CA ASN A 253 5.82 -5.46 19.91
C ASN A 253 6.77 -4.50 20.64
N ASP A 254 7.72 -3.93 19.90
CA ASP A 254 8.74 -3.02 20.45
C ASP A 254 8.18 -1.71 21.00
N ASP A 255 6.98 -1.32 20.55
CA ASP A 255 6.26 -0.12 20.95
C ASP A 255 5.37 -0.31 22.20
N GLY A 256 5.41 -1.50 22.81
CA GLY A 256 4.58 -1.90 23.95
C GLY A 256 3.16 -2.37 23.57
N SER A 257 2.76 -2.31 22.29
CA SER A 257 1.52 -2.92 21.81
C SER A 257 1.63 -4.46 21.81
N THR A 258 0.49 -5.14 21.72
CA THR A 258 0.46 -6.61 21.68
C THR A 258 -0.45 -7.09 20.57
N PHE A 259 0.12 -7.87 19.64
CA PHE A 259 -0.60 -8.67 18.66
C PHE A 259 -1.00 -10.00 19.29
N SER A 260 -2.25 -10.10 19.73
CA SER A 260 -2.75 -11.28 20.44
C SER A 260 -3.05 -12.46 19.52
N LEU A 261 -3.36 -13.62 20.10
CA LEU A 261 -3.88 -14.77 19.36
C LEU A 261 -5.24 -14.47 18.68
N VAL A 262 -6.04 -13.58 19.28
CA VAL A 262 -7.30 -13.10 18.69
C VAL A 262 -7.02 -12.23 17.46
N ASP A 263 -6.00 -11.38 17.53
CA ASP A 263 -5.54 -10.61 16.38
C ASP A 263 -5.04 -11.53 15.26
N ALA A 264 -4.27 -12.56 15.60
CA ALA A 264 -3.81 -13.57 14.65
C ALA A 264 -4.96 -14.25 13.91
N LYS A 265 -6.03 -14.63 14.63
CA LYS A 265 -7.21 -15.24 14.03
C LYS A 265 -7.93 -14.25 13.11
N THR A 266 -8.06 -13.01 13.55
CA THR A 266 -8.68 -11.93 12.76
C THR A 266 -7.93 -11.72 11.44
N ILE A 267 -6.60 -11.71 11.48
CA ILE A 267 -5.75 -11.57 10.28
C ILE A 267 -5.82 -12.80 9.38
N ALA A 268 -5.81 -14.01 9.95
CA ALA A 268 -5.99 -15.24 9.19
C ALA A 268 -7.32 -15.23 8.40
N ASP A 269 -8.42 -14.84 9.05
CA ASP A 269 -9.73 -14.77 8.42
C ASP A 269 -9.80 -13.67 7.36
N PHE A 270 -9.24 -12.50 7.65
CA PHE A 270 -9.14 -11.41 6.69
C PHE A 270 -8.36 -11.83 5.44
N ALA A 271 -7.20 -12.47 5.62
CA ALA A 271 -6.36 -12.92 4.51
C ALA A 271 -7.07 -13.94 3.62
N LYS A 272 -7.72 -14.93 4.24
CA LYS A 272 -8.52 -15.94 3.54
C LYS A 272 -9.67 -15.31 2.76
N ALA A 273 -10.44 -14.41 3.39
CA ALA A 273 -11.59 -13.78 2.77
C ALA A 273 -11.24 -12.85 1.60
N ASN A 274 -10.01 -12.31 1.59
CA ASN A 274 -9.57 -11.32 0.61
C ASN A 274 -8.58 -11.85 -0.41
N GLY A 275 -8.21 -13.14 -0.36
CA GLY A 275 -7.26 -13.75 -1.30
C GLY A 275 -5.87 -13.11 -1.22
N ILE A 276 -5.40 -12.82 0.00
CA ILE A 276 -4.05 -12.31 0.22
C ILE A 276 -3.03 -13.39 -0.17
N GLY A 277 -1.92 -12.99 -0.79
CA GLY A 277 -0.92 -13.93 -1.32
C GLY A 277 0.01 -14.51 -0.26
N LEU A 278 0.36 -13.73 0.77
CA LEU A 278 1.32 -14.10 1.81
C LEU A 278 0.85 -13.64 3.21
N LEU A 279 0.92 -14.54 4.18
CA LEU A 279 1.02 -14.18 5.59
C LEU A 279 2.40 -14.62 6.09
N SER A 280 3.16 -13.68 6.62
CA SER A 280 4.38 -13.96 7.37
C SER A 280 4.22 -13.38 8.77
N TYR A 281 5.22 -13.55 9.63
CA TYR A 281 5.28 -12.86 10.90
C TYR A 281 6.70 -12.85 11.47
N TRP A 282 6.97 -11.88 12.34
CA TRP A 282 8.19 -11.81 13.14
C TRP A 282 7.94 -12.39 14.55
N SER A 283 8.45 -13.57 14.91
CA SER A 283 9.21 -14.54 14.10
C SER A 283 8.86 -15.97 14.54
N PHE A 284 9.27 -16.98 13.76
CA PHE A 284 9.02 -18.39 14.05
C PHE A 284 9.58 -18.81 15.41
N GLN A 285 10.80 -18.41 15.74
CA GLN A 285 11.40 -18.77 17.02
C GLN A 285 10.72 -18.13 18.22
N ARG A 286 9.99 -17.01 18.05
CA ARG A 286 9.18 -16.41 19.12
C ARG A 286 7.90 -17.20 19.42
N ASP A 287 7.46 -18.06 18.51
CA ASP A 287 6.20 -18.80 18.59
C ASP A 287 6.34 -20.08 19.44
N GLN A 288 6.77 -19.91 20.69
CA GLN A 288 7.07 -20.98 21.64
C GLN A 288 6.12 -20.94 22.83
N ALA A 289 5.89 -22.10 23.44
CA ALA A 289 5.02 -22.27 24.59
C ALA A 289 5.46 -21.38 25.76
N GLN A 290 4.50 -20.65 26.31
CA GLN A 290 4.69 -19.76 27.45
C GLN A 290 3.44 -19.81 28.32
N ALA A 291 3.64 -19.95 29.64
CA ALA A 291 2.54 -20.06 30.59
C ALA A 291 1.90 -18.71 30.97
N SER A 292 2.58 -17.59 30.71
CA SER A 292 2.11 -16.25 31.11
C SER A 292 2.53 -15.17 30.13
N ASN A 293 1.86 -14.01 30.19
CA ASN A 293 2.16 -12.82 29.37
C ASN A 293 3.38 -12.02 29.90
N ALA A 294 4.28 -12.66 30.63
CA ALA A 294 5.33 -11.99 31.41
C ALA A 294 6.73 -12.07 30.79
N SER A 295 6.92 -12.81 29.69
CA SER A 295 8.26 -12.90 29.08
C SER A 295 8.77 -11.53 28.65
N THR A 296 10.05 -11.28 28.95
CA THR A 296 10.82 -10.10 28.57
C THR A 296 11.88 -10.42 27.51
N ASP A 297 12.20 -11.70 27.29
CA ASP A 297 13.04 -12.14 26.16
C ASP A 297 12.20 -12.22 24.89
N LEU A 298 11.98 -11.06 24.27
CA LEU A 298 11.22 -10.97 23.03
C LEU A 298 11.98 -11.51 21.81
N GLY A 299 13.25 -11.89 21.95
CA GLY A 299 14.02 -12.56 20.89
C GLY A 299 13.65 -14.03 20.74
N SER A 300 13.38 -14.70 21.86
CA SER A 300 13.04 -16.14 21.87
C SER A 300 11.56 -16.42 22.12
N PHE A 301 10.80 -15.41 22.56
CA PHE A 301 9.42 -15.58 22.99
C PHE A 301 8.52 -14.45 22.50
N SER A 302 7.27 -14.78 22.19
CA SER A 302 6.26 -13.81 21.78
C SER A 302 5.86 -12.85 22.92
N GLY A 303 6.05 -13.23 24.19
CA GLY A 303 5.59 -12.44 25.33
C GLY A 303 4.11 -12.58 25.66
N VAL A 304 3.40 -13.53 25.03
CA VAL A 304 2.01 -13.88 25.36
C VAL A 304 1.88 -15.35 25.73
N ALA A 305 0.89 -15.68 26.56
CA ALA A 305 0.58 -17.05 26.95
C ALA A 305 0.04 -17.81 25.73
N GLN A 306 0.71 -18.90 25.38
CA GLN A 306 0.43 -19.69 24.20
C GLN A 306 1.01 -21.10 24.29
N SER A 307 0.56 -22.00 23.42
CA SER A 307 1.25 -23.27 23.15
C SER A 307 2.37 -23.09 22.10
N ASN A 308 3.20 -24.12 21.92
CA ASN A 308 4.17 -24.15 20.83
C ASN A 308 3.45 -23.97 19.48
N TYR A 309 4.00 -23.08 18.65
CA TYR A 309 3.56 -22.82 17.27
C TYR A 309 2.09 -22.40 17.14
N GLN A 310 1.52 -21.78 18.18
CA GLN A 310 0.09 -21.45 18.18
C GLN A 310 -0.24 -20.38 17.14
N PHE A 311 0.63 -19.37 16.95
CA PHE A 311 0.44 -18.38 15.90
C PHE A 311 0.54 -19.00 14.51
N LEU A 312 1.52 -19.87 14.27
CA LEU A 312 1.65 -20.63 13.02
C LEU A 312 0.37 -21.41 12.72
N ASN A 313 -0.14 -22.16 13.70
CA ASN A 313 -1.33 -22.99 13.55
C ASN A 313 -2.58 -22.15 13.26
N ILE A 314 -2.71 -20.96 13.87
CA ILE A 314 -3.79 -20.02 13.57
C ILE A 314 -3.67 -19.53 12.13
N PHE A 315 -2.49 -19.08 11.68
CA PHE A 315 -2.32 -18.60 10.30
C PHE A 315 -2.51 -19.70 9.26
N LYS A 316 -2.14 -20.94 9.57
CA LYS A 316 -2.44 -22.11 8.71
C LYS A 316 -3.93 -22.32 8.45
N THR A 317 -4.84 -21.83 9.30
CA THR A 317 -6.29 -21.90 9.04
C THR A 317 -6.73 -21.04 7.85
N ALA A 318 -5.92 -20.06 7.46
CA ALA A 318 -6.09 -19.29 6.25
C ALA A 318 -5.56 -20.03 5.00
N GLY A 319 -4.60 -20.94 5.20
CA GLY A 319 -4.04 -21.83 4.18
C GLY A 319 -4.95 -23.02 3.88
N GLY A 320 -5.07 -23.36 2.60
CA GLY A 320 -6.03 -24.34 2.09
C GLY A 320 -6.71 -23.76 0.86
N SER A 321 -6.81 -24.56 -0.21
CA SER A 321 -7.31 -24.11 -1.51
C SER A 321 -8.54 -23.22 -1.36
N VAL A 322 -8.45 -21.98 -1.85
CA VAL A 322 -9.61 -21.38 -2.49
C VAL A 322 -9.96 -22.34 -3.61
N VAL A 323 -10.95 -23.21 -3.36
CA VAL A 323 -11.65 -23.86 -4.46
C VAL A 323 -12.13 -22.70 -5.34
N PRO A 324 -11.66 -22.56 -6.58
CA PRO A 324 -12.38 -21.74 -7.51
C PRO A 324 -13.75 -22.39 -7.60
N THR A 325 -14.80 -21.69 -7.15
CA THR A 325 -16.16 -22.08 -7.50
C THR A 325 -16.15 -22.30 -9.01
N PRO A 326 -16.44 -23.51 -9.51
CA PRO A 326 -16.30 -23.81 -10.92
C PRO A 326 -17.15 -22.82 -11.69
N THR A 327 -16.53 -22.12 -12.65
CA THR A 327 -17.23 -21.35 -13.66
C THR A 327 -18.26 -22.30 -14.31
N PRO A 328 -19.58 -22.07 -14.19
CA PRO A 328 -20.55 -22.92 -14.86
C PRO A 328 -20.30 -22.83 -16.36
N THR A 329 -20.03 -23.98 -16.98
CA THR A 329 -20.00 -24.12 -18.43
C THR A 329 -21.42 -23.85 -18.94
N VAL A 330 -21.65 -22.68 -19.53
CA VAL A 330 -22.93 -22.36 -20.18
C VAL A 330 -22.98 -23.08 -21.51
N THR A 331 -23.66 -24.22 -21.55
CA THR A 331 -24.16 -24.81 -22.79
C THR A 331 -25.36 -23.98 -23.25
N VAL A 332 -25.23 -23.31 -24.40
CA VAL A 332 -26.32 -22.52 -24.98
C VAL A 332 -27.38 -23.48 -25.53
N THR A 333 -28.55 -23.51 -24.90
CA THR A 333 -29.79 -24.01 -25.51
C THR A 333 -30.88 -22.97 -25.27
N SER A 334 -31.65 -22.68 -26.31
CA SER A 334 -32.54 -21.53 -26.43
C SER A 334 -33.99 -21.82 -26.00
N SER A 335 -34.60 -20.79 -25.37
CA SER A 335 -36.04 -20.46 -25.30
C SER A 335 -36.89 -21.02 -24.13
N PRO A 336 -37.95 -20.33 -23.63
CA PRO A 336 -38.26 -18.90 -23.59
C PRO A 336 -38.42 -18.32 -22.15
N THR A 337 -38.46 -17.00 -22.09
CA THR A 337 -38.53 -16.11 -20.92
C THR A 337 -39.86 -16.15 -20.16
N PRO A 338 -39.85 -16.06 -18.82
CA PRO A 338 -40.84 -15.31 -18.05
C PRO A 338 -40.26 -13.95 -17.67
N VAL A 339 -40.89 -12.87 -18.16
CA VAL A 339 -40.48 -11.48 -17.90
C VAL A 339 -40.94 -11.06 -16.50
N SER A 340 -40.00 -10.67 -15.64
CA SER A 340 -40.28 -9.92 -14.41
C SER A 340 -39.85 -8.46 -14.60
N THR A 341 -40.81 -7.56 -14.76
CA THR A 341 -40.56 -6.11 -14.91
C THR A 341 -40.36 -5.43 -13.56
N CYS A 342 -39.14 -5.48 -13.00
CA CYS A 342 -38.63 -4.33 -12.24
C CYS A 342 -37.93 -3.46 -13.29
N GLY A 343 -38.64 -2.47 -13.83
CA GLY A 343 -38.14 -1.67 -14.94
C GLY A 343 -36.93 -0.81 -14.52
N SER A 344 -35.72 -1.31 -14.78
CA SER A 344 -34.49 -0.52 -14.68
C SER A 344 -33.91 -0.33 -16.08
N SER A 345 -33.57 0.90 -16.42
CA SER A 345 -32.80 1.17 -17.63
C SER A 345 -31.34 0.76 -17.43
N ALA A 346 -30.66 0.31 -18.48
CA ALA A 346 -29.21 0.11 -18.43
C ALA A 346 -28.51 1.41 -18.01
N TRP A 347 -27.54 1.31 -17.12
CA TRP A 347 -26.71 2.45 -16.75
C TRP A 347 -25.85 2.86 -17.96
N VAL A 348 -25.82 4.15 -18.21
CA VAL A 348 -25.05 4.84 -19.24
C VAL A 348 -24.12 5.86 -18.56
N GLN A 349 -22.83 5.79 -18.88
CA GLN A 349 -21.81 6.68 -18.37
C GLN A 349 -22.09 8.13 -18.78
N GLY A 350 -21.97 9.06 -17.82
CA GLY A 350 -22.15 10.49 -18.08
C GLY A 350 -23.61 10.95 -18.23
N LYS A 351 -24.59 10.06 -18.09
CA LYS A 351 -26.02 10.41 -18.08
C LYS A 351 -26.45 10.85 -16.69
N GLN A 352 -27.16 11.98 -16.58
CA GLN A 352 -27.72 12.43 -15.31
C GLN A 352 -28.81 11.46 -14.80
N TYR A 353 -28.68 11.04 -13.54
CA TYR A 353 -29.67 10.25 -12.81
C TYR A 353 -30.17 11.03 -11.60
N ALA A 354 -31.48 11.13 -11.46
CA ALA A 354 -32.10 11.71 -10.27
C ALA A 354 -32.01 10.76 -9.07
N VAL A 355 -32.15 11.30 -7.85
CA VAL A 355 -32.28 10.51 -6.61
C VAL A 355 -33.36 9.44 -6.79
N GLY A 356 -33.07 8.21 -6.39
CA GLY A 356 -33.98 7.08 -6.48
C GLY A 356 -34.01 6.35 -7.83
N SER A 357 -33.29 6.83 -8.85
CA SER A 357 -33.16 6.12 -10.14
C SER A 357 -32.59 4.73 -9.94
N ILE A 358 -33.21 3.71 -10.55
CA ILE A 358 -32.73 2.33 -10.52
C ILE A 358 -32.16 1.99 -11.90
N VAL A 359 -30.90 1.55 -11.92
CA VAL A 359 -30.18 1.22 -13.14
C VAL A 359 -29.62 -0.19 -13.07
N SER A 360 -29.55 -0.86 -14.21
CA SER A 360 -28.82 -2.13 -14.33
C SER A 360 -27.40 -1.86 -14.80
N TYR A 361 -26.39 -2.32 -14.06
CA TYR A 361 -24.99 -2.20 -14.44
C TYR A 361 -24.51 -3.43 -15.24
N SER A 362 -23.41 -3.30 -15.99
CA SER A 362 -22.90 -4.35 -16.89
C SER A 362 -22.51 -5.66 -16.18
N ASN A 363 -22.28 -5.60 -14.87
CA ASN A 363 -22.04 -6.75 -13.99
C ASN A 363 -23.32 -7.50 -13.58
N GLY A 364 -24.49 -7.13 -14.11
CA GLY A 364 -25.78 -7.75 -13.82
C GLY A 364 -26.44 -7.28 -12.51
N THR A 365 -25.79 -6.40 -11.76
CA THR A 365 -26.31 -5.87 -10.50
C THR A 365 -27.13 -4.61 -10.72
N GLN A 366 -28.23 -4.46 -9.99
CA GLN A 366 -29.01 -3.22 -9.97
C GLN A 366 -28.54 -2.28 -8.87
N TYR A 367 -28.54 -0.99 -9.16
CA TYR A 367 -28.16 0.06 -8.22
C TYR A 367 -29.21 1.15 -8.18
N LYS A 368 -29.45 1.68 -6.98
CA LYS A 368 -30.35 2.81 -6.73
C LYS A 368 -29.53 4.05 -6.40
N ALA A 369 -29.82 5.16 -7.07
CA ALA A 369 -29.16 6.43 -6.78
C ALA A 369 -29.61 6.94 -5.40
N ASN A 370 -28.68 7.06 -4.45
CA ASN A 370 -28.92 7.66 -3.13
C ASN A 370 -28.98 9.19 -3.24
N PHE A 371 -28.29 9.78 -4.23
CA PHE A 371 -28.29 11.19 -4.55
C PHE A 371 -28.29 11.40 -6.08
N ALA A 372 -28.78 12.55 -6.56
CA ALA A 372 -28.74 12.88 -7.99
C ALA A 372 -27.27 12.99 -8.44
N ASN A 373 -26.93 12.40 -9.58
CA ASN A 373 -25.54 12.34 -10.03
C ASN A 373 -25.43 12.30 -11.57
N PRO A 374 -24.33 12.83 -12.15
CA PRO A 374 -24.09 12.90 -13.58
C PRO A 374 -23.80 11.54 -14.26
N GLY A 375 -24.19 10.42 -13.67
CA GLY A 375 -23.87 9.10 -14.20
C GLY A 375 -22.49 8.66 -13.78
N TYR A 376 -22.19 8.82 -12.49
CA TYR A 376 -21.02 8.20 -11.87
C TYR A 376 -21.20 6.69 -11.78
N ASP A 377 -20.09 5.96 -11.91
CA ASP A 377 -20.08 4.50 -11.89
C ASP A 377 -20.59 3.99 -10.54
N PRO A 378 -21.70 3.21 -10.51
CA PRO A 378 -22.27 2.64 -9.28
C PRO A 378 -21.37 1.68 -8.52
N THR A 379 -20.34 1.12 -9.17
CA THR A 379 -19.36 0.22 -8.54
C THR A 379 -18.20 0.98 -7.89
N ILE A 380 -17.95 2.22 -8.31
CA ILE A 380 -16.88 3.08 -7.79
C ILE A 380 -17.43 4.05 -6.76
N SER A 381 -18.63 4.60 -7.01
CA SER A 381 -19.19 5.71 -6.25
C SER A 381 -20.32 5.27 -5.34
N THR A 382 -19.96 4.56 -4.27
CA THR A 382 -20.89 4.07 -3.23
C THR A 382 -21.55 5.19 -2.40
N TYR A 383 -21.05 6.43 -2.52
CA TYR A 383 -21.73 7.62 -2.00
C TYR A 383 -23.02 7.92 -2.78
N PHE A 384 -22.98 7.87 -4.12
CA PHE A 384 -24.12 8.18 -4.98
C PHE A 384 -25.04 6.99 -5.25
N TRP A 385 -24.55 5.76 -5.06
CA TRP A 385 -25.28 4.54 -5.40
C TRP A 385 -25.28 3.53 -4.27
N SER A 386 -26.41 2.86 -4.06
CA SER A 386 -26.53 1.65 -3.23
C SER A 386 -26.98 0.47 -4.08
N GLN A 387 -26.52 -0.73 -3.74
CA GLN A 387 -27.01 -1.94 -4.41
C GLN A 387 -28.50 -2.13 -4.11
N TYR A 388 -29.27 -2.41 -5.15
CA TYR A 388 -30.71 -2.58 -5.06
C TYR A 388 -31.08 -4.03 -5.37
N ILE A 389 -31.86 -4.63 -4.48
CA ILE A 389 -32.44 -5.96 -4.65
C ILE A 389 -33.96 -5.77 -4.64
N CYS A 390 -34.61 -6.06 -5.76
CA CYS A 390 -36.07 -5.98 -5.86
C CYS A 390 -36.68 -7.10 -4.98
N ALA A 391 -37.41 -6.73 -3.93
CA ALA A 391 -38.13 -7.70 -3.10
C ALA A 391 -39.40 -8.14 -3.84
N VAL A 392 -39.53 -9.44 -4.10
CA VAL A 392 -40.82 -10.03 -4.51
C VAL A 392 -41.64 -10.31 -3.27
N SER A 393 -42.77 -9.65 -3.12
CA SER A 393 -43.80 -10.05 -2.16
C SER A 393 -45.16 -9.66 -2.69
N SER A 394 -45.99 -10.68 -2.88
CA SER A 394 -47.41 -10.61 -3.21
C SER A 394 -48.19 -9.79 -2.18
N THR A 395 -48.96 -8.80 -2.63
CA THR A 395 -50.44 -8.68 -2.47
C THR A 395 -50.93 -7.22 -2.58
N ALA A 396 -51.93 -7.04 -3.46
CA ALA A 396 -53.03 -6.08 -3.51
C ALA A 396 -52.91 -4.61 -3.00
N SER A 397 -53.01 -3.65 -3.96
CA SER A 397 -53.90 -2.44 -4.07
C SER A 397 -54.06 -1.47 -2.87
N ILE A 398 -54.20 -0.13 -2.95
CA ILE A 398 -54.87 0.83 -3.87
C ILE A 398 -54.15 2.21 -3.80
N ALA A 399 -54.37 3.05 -4.83
CA ALA A 399 -53.81 4.38 -5.13
C ALA A 399 -54.18 5.56 -4.20
N THR A 400 -53.34 6.62 -4.22
CA THR A 400 -53.73 8.06 -4.23
C THR A 400 -52.61 8.96 -4.80
N ALA A 401 -53.01 10.08 -5.44
CA ALA A 401 -52.23 11.00 -6.28
C ALA A 401 -51.27 11.98 -5.54
N PRO A 402 -50.28 12.63 -6.22
CA PRO A 402 -49.27 13.48 -5.59
C PRO A 402 -49.65 14.98 -5.51
N ALA A 403 -49.13 15.67 -4.50
CA ALA A 403 -49.18 17.14 -4.33
C ALA A 403 -48.00 17.85 -5.03
N PRO A 404 -48.13 19.14 -5.44
CA PRO A 404 -47.13 19.82 -6.27
C PRO A 404 -45.91 20.34 -5.50
N ALA A 405 -44.78 20.46 -6.21
CA ALA A 405 -43.46 20.85 -5.67
C ALA A 405 -43.30 22.37 -5.43
N PRO A 406 -42.43 22.80 -4.48
CA PRO A 406 -42.06 24.20 -4.28
C PRO A 406 -40.95 24.68 -5.26
N ILE A 407 -40.98 25.98 -5.55
CA ILE A 407 -40.09 26.71 -6.47
C ILE A 407 -38.65 26.84 -5.88
N PRO A 408 -37.56 26.73 -6.68
CA PRO A 408 -36.18 26.91 -6.18
C PRO A 408 -35.80 28.39 -5.92
N ALA A 409 -35.02 28.63 -4.87
CA ALA A 409 -34.42 29.92 -4.52
C ALA A 409 -33.13 30.23 -5.34
N PRO A 410 -32.70 31.51 -5.46
CA PRO A 410 -31.64 31.92 -6.39
C PRO A 410 -30.22 31.55 -5.92
N ALA A 411 -29.28 31.47 -6.87
CA ALA A 411 -27.87 31.10 -6.66
C ALA A 411 -27.08 32.13 -5.80
N PRO A 412 -26.16 31.69 -4.91
CA PRO A 412 -25.41 32.60 -4.04
C PRO A 412 -24.06 33.06 -4.64
N THR A 413 -23.70 34.30 -4.32
CA THR A 413 -22.45 35.00 -4.66
C THR A 413 -21.26 34.58 -3.78
N CYS A 414 -20.03 34.62 -4.32
CA CYS A 414 -18.79 34.27 -3.61
C CYS A 414 -18.42 35.35 -2.55
N SER A 415 -18.82 35.17 -1.30
CA SER A 415 -18.30 35.94 -0.16
C SER A 415 -17.95 35.01 1.01
N SER A 416 -16.69 35.00 1.46
CA SER A 416 -16.24 34.21 2.63
C SER A 416 -15.56 35.10 3.68
N SER A 417 -15.81 34.81 4.95
CA SER A 417 -15.16 35.48 6.08
C SER A 417 -13.74 34.95 6.33
N ALA A 418 -12.85 35.73 6.93
CA ALA A 418 -11.53 35.25 7.35
C ALA A 418 -11.64 34.11 8.40
N TRP A 419 -10.76 33.11 8.31
CA TRP A 419 -10.66 32.05 9.31
C TRP A 419 -10.08 32.59 10.62
N VAL A 420 -10.62 32.13 11.74
CA VAL A 420 -10.23 32.50 13.10
C VAL A 420 -9.99 31.22 13.90
N GLN A 421 -8.82 31.11 14.51
CA GLN A 421 -8.43 29.95 15.30
C GLN A 421 -9.37 29.77 16.50
N GLY A 422 -9.84 28.53 16.73
CA GLY A 422 -10.71 28.19 17.87
C GLY A 422 -12.18 28.60 17.72
N LYS A 423 -12.58 29.20 16.60
CA LYS A 423 -13.98 29.52 16.30
C LYS A 423 -14.70 28.29 15.74
N GLN A 424 -15.90 27.99 16.24
CA GLN A 424 -16.74 26.92 15.69
C GLN A 424 -17.20 27.24 14.26
N TYR A 425 -17.01 26.28 13.35
CA TYR A 425 -17.47 26.32 11.97
C TYR A 425 -18.38 25.13 11.68
N ALA A 426 -19.56 25.39 11.12
CA ALA A 426 -20.45 24.33 10.65
C ALA A 426 -19.91 23.68 9.36
N ALA A 427 -20.31 22.44 9.08
CA ALA A 427 -20.00 21.78 7.82
C ALA A 427 -20.49 22.64 6.64
N GLY A 428 -19.65 22.81 5.63
CA GLY A 428 -19.90 23.65 4.46
C GLY A 428 -19.49 25.12 4.61
N SER A 429 -19.06 25.57 5.79
CA SER A 429 -18.56 26.94 5.99
C SER A 429 -17.35 27.21 5.10
N ILE A 430 -17.33 28.33 4.40
CA ILE A 430 -16.19 28.76 3.58
C ILE A 430 -15.47 29.90 4.28
N VAL A 431 -14.15 29.75 4.44
CA VAL A 431 -13.30 30.73 5.10
C VAL A 431 -12.10 31.06 4.23
N SER A 432 -11.59 32.28 4.35
CA SER A 432 -10.31 32.69 3.75
C SER A 432 -9.19 32.55 4.78
N TYR A 433 -8.12 31.84 4.43
CA TYR A 433 -6.96 31.65 5.31
C TYR A 433 -5.84 32.66 4.97
N SER A 434 -4.91 32.89 5.89
CA SER A 434 -3.89 33.96 5.80
C SER A 434 -2.95 33.82 4.59
N ASN A 435 -2.85 32.62 4.01
CA ASN A 435 -2.10 32.32 2.79
C ASN A 435 -2.87 32.68 1.49
N GLY A 436 -4.01 33.37 1.58
CA GLY A 436 -4.85 33.76 0.45
C GLY A 436 -5.73 32.64 -0.11
N THR A 437 -5.66 31.43 0.44
CA THR A 437 -6.44 30.28 0.00
C THR A 437 -7.77 30.20 0.74
N GLN A 438 -8.85 29.89 0.02
CA GLN A 438 -10.14 29.60 0.65
C GLN A 438 -10.25 28.12 1.00
N TYR A 439 -10.92 27.82 2.10
CA TYR A 439 -11.17 26.47 2.56
C TYR A 439 -12.64 26.28 2.92
N LYS A 440 -13.18 25.12 2.59
CA LYS A 440 -14.53 24.70 2.94
C LYS A 440 -14.46 23.63 4.04
N ALA A 441 -15.20 23.82 5.12
CA ALA A 441 -15.30 22.83 6.18
C ALA A 441 -16.02 21.57 5.65
N ASN A 442 -15.36 20.41 5.67
CA ASN A 442 -15.96 19.12 5.29
C ASN A 442 -16.94 18.63 6.35
N PHE A 443 -16.64 18.93 7.62
CA PHE A 443 -17.45 18.61 8.79
C PHE A 443 -17.45 19.81 9.76
N ALA A 444 -18.43 19.85 10.67
CA ALA A 444 -18.43 20.85 11.74
C ALA A 444 -17.17 20.68 12.62
N ASN A 445 -16.49 21.77 12.95
CA ASN A 445 -15.24 21.71 13.69
C ASN A 445 -14.99 22.98 14.53
N PRO A 446 -14.24 22.88 15.65
CA PRO A 446 -13.97 23.99 16.58
C PRO A 446 -12.97 25.02 16.05
N GLY A 447 -12.76 25.13 14.74
CA GLY A 447 -11.77 26.04 14.17
C GLY A 447 -10.38 25.43 14.18
N TYR A 448 -10.29 24.17 13.73
CA TYR A 448 -9.01 23.53 13.42
C TYR A 448 -8.35 24.23 12.24
N ASP A 449 -7.02 24.21 12.19
CA ASP A 449 -6.26 24.88 11.13
C ASP A 449 -6.48 24.19 9.77
N PRO A 450 -7.01 24.91 8.75
CA PRO A 450 -7.24 24.38 7.42
C PRO A 450 -6.00 23.89 6.67
N THR A 451 -4.81 24.36 7.02
CA THR A 451 -3.53 23.93 6.41
C THR A 451 -2.96 22.67 7.06
N ILE A 452 -3.38 22.37 8.28
CA ILE A 452 -2.93 21.19 9.04
C ILE A 452 -3.94 20.05 8.92
N SER A 453 -5.23 20.36 8.93
CA SER A 453 -6.30 19.37 8.98
C SER A 453 -7.12 19.30 7.69
N THR A 454 -6.61 18.52 6.73
CA THR A 454 -7.31 18.21 5.47
C THR A 454 -8.52 17.28 5.65
N TYR A 455 -8.71 16.72 6.86
CA TYR A 455 -9.90 15.97 7.23
C TYR A 455 -11.10 16.92 7.44
N PHE A 456 -10.92 17.97 8.24
CA PHE A 456 -11.98 18.94 8.53
C PHE A 456 -12.11 20.03 7.47
N TRP A 457 -11.07 20.27 6.66
CA TRP A 457 -11.05 21.31 5.64
C TRP A 457 -10.64 20.78 4.28
N SER A 458 -11.29 21.25 3.23
CA SER A 458 -10.87 21.08 1.84
C SER A 458 -10.57 22.43 1.21
N GLN A 459 -9.58 22.50 0.33
CA GLN A 459 -9.32 23.72 -0.42
C GLN A 459 -10.52 24.03 -1.33
N TYR A 460 -10.96 25.28 -1.32
CA TYR A 460 -12.11 25.75 -2.09
C TYR A 460 -11.66 26.80 -3.09
N ILE A 461 -12.11 26.65 -4.34
CA ILE A 461 -11.87 27.61 -5.42
C ILE A 461 -13.24 28.03 -5.93
N CYS A 462 -13.61 29.31 -5.76
CA CYS A 462 -14.82 29.85 -6.38
C CYS A 462 -14.55 30.09 -7.87
N ALA A 463 -15.35 29.50 -8.76
CA ALA A 463 -15.28 29.80 -10.18
C ALA A 463 -15.96 31.15 -10.44
N VAL A 464 -15.19 32.18 -10.78
CA VAL A 464 -15.75 33.38 -11.42
C VAL A 464 -15.81 33.13 -12.93
N SER A 465 -17.00 33.21 -13.51
CA SER A 465 -17.16 33.32 -14.95
C SER A 465 -16.76 34.73 -15.38
N SER A 466 -15.67 34.88 -16.13
CA SER A 466 -15.47 36.05 -16.98
C SER A 466 -15.23 35.59 -18.42
N THR A 467 -16.17 35.95 -19.27
CA THR A 467 -16.09 35.89 -20.73
C THR A 467 -14.96 36.77 -21.23
N ALA A 468 -14.25 36.28 -22.24
CA ALA A 468 -13.15 36.95 -22.91
C ALA A 468 -13.58 38.26 -23.62
N SER A 469 -12.74 39.29 -23.54
CA SER A 469 -12.70 40.42 -24.47
C SER A 469 -11.28 40.59 -25.00
N ILE A 470 -11.14 40.79 -26.31
CA ILE A 470 -9.88 40.95 -27.05
C ILE A 470 -9.32 42.37 -26.93
N ALA A 471 -7.98 42.50 -27.11
CA ALA A 471 -7.14 43.68 -27.42
C ALA A 471 -6.33 44.21 -26.22
N THR A 472 -5.03 44.53 -26.27
CA THR A 472 -4.05 44.90 -27.32
C THR A 472 -2.61 44.44 -26.95
N ALA A 473 -1.65 44.58 -27.88
CA ALA A 473 -0.24 44.17 -27.83
C ALA A 473 0.54 44.44 -26.51
N PRO A 474 1.55 43.63 -26.16
CA PRO A 474 2.28 43.76 -24.90
C PRO A 474 3.29 44.93 -24.91
N ALA A 475 3.26 45.72 -23.85
CA ALA A 475 4.29 46.72 -23.53
C ALA A 475 5.59 46.05 -23.01
N PRO A 476 6.77 46.69 -23.14
CA PRO A 476 8.05 46.07 -22.79
C PRO A 476 8.17 45.75 -21.30
N ALA A 477 8.92 44.67 -21.01
CA ALA A 477 9.11 44.12 -19.66
C ALA A 477 9.69 45.15 -18.67
N PRO A 478 9.16 45.23 -17.42
CA PRO A 478 9.80 45.98 -16.35
C PRO A 478 11.15 45.36 -15.96
N ILE A 479 12.13 46.23 -15.71
CA ILE A 479 13.47 45.89 -15.22
C ILE A 479 13.33 45.12 -13.88
N PRO A 480 14.08 44.02 -13.67
CA PRO A 480 14.05 43.28 -12.41
C PRO A 480 14.44 44.18 -11.23
N ALA A 481 13.62 44.15 -10.17
CA ALA A 481 13.99 44.73 -8.90
C ALA A 481 15.30 44.10 -8.37
N PRO A 482 16.20 44.88 -7.75
CA PRO A 482 17.46 44.35 -7.23
C PRO A 482 17.20 43.27 -6.17
N ALA A 483 18.00 42.19 -6.24
CA ALA A 483 17.91 41.06 -5.33
C ALA A 483 18.00 41.52 -3.86
N PRO A 484 17.15 41.01 -2.95
CA PRO A 484 17.24 41.36 -1.53
C PRO A 484 18.57 40.86 -0.97
N THR A 485 19.29 41.75 -0.30
CA THR A 485 20.55 41.44 0.36
C THR A 485 20.33 40.40 1.46
N CYS A 486 21.05 39.29 1.34
CA CYS A 486 20.83 38.08 2.11
C CYS A 486 21.59 38.14 3.45
N ASN A 487 21.14 39.01 4.37
CA ASN A 487 21.75 39.17 5.68
C ASN A 487 21.50 37.92 6.54
N SER A 488 22.59 37.28 7.02
CA SER A 488 22.54 36.15 7.94
C SER A 488 23.63 36.30 9.01
N SER A 489 23.29 36.03 10.27
CA SER A 489 24.26 36.02 11.36
C SER A 489 24.97 34.67 11.48
N THR A 490 26.21 34.62 11.96
CA THR A 490 26.87 33.34 12.27
C THR A 490 26.10 32.59 13.36
N TRP A 491 25.88 31.29 13.17
CA TRP A 491 25.25 30.45 14.17
C TRP A 491 26.17 30.26 15.37
N THR A 492 25.62 30.46 16.57
CA THR A 492 26.22 30.20 17.87
C THR A 492 25.41 29.12 18.60
N GLN A 493 26.12 28.12 19.15
CA GLN A 493 25.52 27.04 19.94
C GLN A 493 24.86 27.59 21.22
N GLY A 494 23.66 27.10 21.54
CA GLY A 494 22.94 27.49 22.76
C GLY A 494 22.25 28.86 22.72
N LYS A 495 22.38 29.62 21.62
CA LYS A 495 21.69 30.90 21.42
C LYS A 495 20.26 30.65 20.92
N GLN A 496 19.28 31.32 21.50
CA GLN A 496 17.89 31.28 21.01
C GLN A 496 17.74 31.95 19.63
N TYR A 497 17.06 31.27 18.72
CA TYR A 497 16.68 31.78 17.40
C TYR A 497 15.17 31.70 17.23
N SER A 498 14.55 32.78 16.77
CA SER A 498 13.13 32.80 16.39
C SER A 498 12.90 32.05 15.07
N ALA A 499 11.70 31.52 14.87
CA ALA A 499 11.31 30.95 13.58
C ALA A 499 11.52 31.97 12.45
N GLY A 500 12.08 31.52 11.33
CA GLY A 500 12.45 32.35 10.19
C GLY A 500 13.86 32.95 10.23
N SER A 501 14.58 32.88 11.37
CA SER A 501 15.95 33.36 11.47
C SER A 501 16.88 32.63 10.50
N VAL A 502 17.70 33.36 9.75
CA VAL A 502 18.69 32.79 8.83
C VAL A 502 20.08 32.93 9.42
N VAL A 503 20.80 31.81 9.50
CA VAL A 503 22.15 31.74 10.07
C VAL A 503 23.13 31.07 9.13
N THR A 504 24.40 31.46 9.19
CA THR A 504 25.50 30.74 8.54
C THR A 504 26.12 29.76 9.54
N TYR A 505 26.13 28.47 9.22
CA TYR A 505 26.73 27.43 10.06
C TYR A 505 28.23 27.25 9.74
N SER A 506 28.97 26.55 10.60
CA SER A 506 30.44 26.39 10.48
C SER A 506 30.91 25.73 9.18
N ASN A 507 30.02 25.02 8.48
CA ASN A 507 30.27 24.45 7.15
C ASN A 507 30.07 25.46 6.00
N GLY A 508 29.88 26.75 6.30
CA GLY A 508 29.68 27.82 5.32
C GLY A 508 28.28 27.87 4.69
N LEU A 509 27.42 26.90 4.99
CA LEU A 509 26.06 26.83 4.47
C LEU A 509 25.10 27.64 5.33
N LYS A 510 24.03 28.17 4.71
CA LYS A 510 22.98 28.91 5.40
C LYS A 510 21.80 28.01 5.73
N TYR A 511 21.21 28.24 6.90
CA TYR A 511 20.05 27.51 7.39
C TYR A 511 19.01 28.49 7.91
N LYS A 512 17.73 28.19 7.67
CA LYS A 512 16.59 28.94 8.18
C LYS A 512 15.92 28.15 9.28
N ALA A 513 15.67 28.79 10.42
CA ALA A 513 14.95 28.16 11.53
C ALA A 513 13.49 27.92 11.12
N ASN A 514 13.04 26.67 11.11
CA ASN A 514 11.64 26.31 10.84
C ASN A 514 10.74 26.69 12.03
N PHE A 515 11.29 26.56 13.24
CA PHE A 515 10.65 26.89 14.52
C PHE A 515 11.64 27.62 15.43
N ALA A 516 11.13 28.30 16.45
CA ALA A 516 11.98 28.89 17.49
C ALA A 516 12.75 27.78 18.21
N ASN A 517 14.05 27.95 18.42
CA ASN A 517 14.89 26.92 19.02
C ASN A 517 16.09 27.50 19.80
N PRO A 518 16.57 26.83 20.86
CA PRO A 518 17.70 27.25 21.71
C PRO A 518 19.07 27.17 21.02
N GLY A 519 19.14 27.15 19.69
CA GLY A 519 20.39 27.00 18.96
C GLY A 519 20.80 25.54 18.86
N TYR A 520 19.86 24.69 18.42
CA TYR A 520 20.17 23.33 18.02
C TYR A 520 21.06 23.32 16.77
N ASN A 521 21.86 22.28 16.61
CA ASN A 521 22.79 22.17 15.49
C ASN A 521 22.02 21.98 14.16
N PRO A 522 22.17 22.90 13.18
CA PRO A 522 21.50 22.84 11.88
C PRO A 522 21.84 21.63 11.02
N THR A 523 22.97 20.95 11.25
CA THR A 523 23.32 19.72 10.51
C THR A 523 22.80 18.44 11.17
N ILE A 524 22.34 18.52 12.40
CA ILE A 524 21.81 17.36 13.15
C ILE A 524 20.29 17.34 13.11
N SER A 525 19.65 18.52 13.20
CA SER A 525 18.19 18.60 13.29
C SER A 525 17.58 19.33 12.09
N THR A 526 17.13 18.54 11.11
CA THR A 526 16.32 19.01 9.97
C THR A 526 14.89 19.42 10.36
N TYR A 527 14.46 19.06 11.57
CA TYR A 527 13.19 19.51 12.15
C TYR A 527 13.23 21.01 12.45
N PHE A 528 14.27 21.47 13.16
CA PHE A 528 14.41 22.89 13.53
C PHE A 528 15.02 23.75 12.44
N TRP A 529 15.76 23.17 11.49
CA TRP A 529 16.50 23.89 10.46
C TRP A 529 16.26 23.33 9.07
N SER A 530 16.04 24.21 8.11
CA SER A 530 16.04 23.88 6.68
C SER A 530 17.23 24.54 5.98
N ARG A 531 17.81 23.86 4.99
CA ARG A 531 18.85 24.47 4.14
C ARG A 531 18.25 25.67 3.41
N TYR A 532 18.94 26.80 3.48
CA TYR A 532 18.49 28.05 2.90
C TYR A 532 19.45 28.50 1.82
N ALA A 533 18.95 28.58 0.59
CA ALA A 533 19.66 29.19 -0.52
C ALA A 533 19.14 30.63 -0.66
N CYS A 534 20.09 31.57 -0.75
CA CYS A 534 19.85 32.82 -1.46
C CYS A 534 19.91 32.48 -2.95
#